data_AF-A0A380LPB0-F1
#
_entry.id   AF-A0A380LPB0-F1
#
_cell.length_a   1.000
_cell.length_b   1.000
_cell.length_c   1.000
_cell.angle_alpha   90.00
_cell.angle_beta   90.00
_cell.angle_gamma   90.00
#
_symmetry.space_group_name_H-M   'P 1'
#
loop_
_entity.id
_entity.type
_entity.pdbx_description
1 polymer ?
#
loop_
_entity_poly.entity_id
_entity_poly.type
_entity_poly.pdbx_seq_one_letter_code
_entity_poly.pdbx_strand_id
1 'polypeptide(L)'
;MFVIYIDDSFFGTSDFSRDMRYKLRVLLNESPLDHIWISNARTKSETIERFFKEFEDISYTESTVRFMQDQKEWILTNTSLQCEDICIRPFSGTYCLVDTETLQYERIYLDLFPQEETDLATIFTEAIQDALRKISGSKEKMKS
;
A
#
# COMPACT_ATOMS: atom_id res chain seq x y z
N MET A 1 -2.32 -6.87 10.86
CA MET A 1 -3.13 -5.95 10.02
C MET A 1 -2.46 -5.81 8.66
N PHE A 2 -3.18 -5.48 7.59
CA PHE A 2 -2.59 -5.21 6.27
C PHE A 2 -2.66 -3.73 5.92
N VAL A 3 -1.61 -3.20 5.30
CA VAL A 3 -1.53 -1.81 4.85
C VAL A 3 -0.99 -1.74 3.42
N ILE A 4 -1.54 -0.83 2.63
CA ILE A 4 -0.99 -0.49 1.31
C ILE A 4 0.12 0.55 1.49
N TYR A 5 1.27 0.29 0.90
CA TYR A 5 2.41 1.22 0.86
C TYR A 5 2.77 1.60 -0.58
N ILE A 6 2.81 2.89 -0.88
CA ILE A 6 3.08 3.47 -2.22
C ILE A 6 4.05 4.67 -2.14
N ASP A 7 4.54 5.14 -3.29
CA ASP A 7 5.19 6.46 -3.43
C ASP A 7 4.21 7.54 -3.94
N ASP A 8 4.70 8.78 -4.00
CA ASP A 8 3.98 9.91 -4.57
C ASP A 8 3.90 9.94 -6.11
N SER A 9 4.43 8.92 -6.81
CA SER A 9 4.40 8.86 -8.27
C SER A 9 2.98 8.76 -8.82
N PHE A 10 2.05 8.21 -8.04
CA PHE A 10 0.61 8.17 -8.29
C PHE A 10 0.00 9.57 -8.38
N PHE A 11 0.64 10.57 -7.76
CA PHE A 11 0.08 11.90 -7.59
C PHE A 11 0.71 12.97 -8.49
N GLY A 12 1.61 12.58 -9.40
CA GLY A 12 2.16 13.47 -10.42
C GLY A 12 1.17 13.90 -11.52
N THR A 13 1.69 14.67 -12.49
CA THR A 13 0.90 15.27 -13.58
C THR A 13 1.04 14.54 -14.92
N SER A 14 1.86 13.50 -15.01
CA SER A 14 2.07 12.73 -16.24
C SER A 14 0.90 11.79 -16.52
N ASP A 15 0.79 11.31 -17.77
CA ASP A 15 -0.19 10.28 -18.12
C ASP A 15 0.01 8.99 -17.32
N PHE A 16 1.27 8.64 -17.04
CA PHE A 16 1.60 7.55 -16.13
C PHE A 16 1.00 7.76 -14.74
N SER A 17 1.20 8.94 -14.14
CA SER A 17 0.61 9.24 -12.82
C SER A 17 -0.92 9.21 -12.85
N ARG A 18 -1.53 9.67 -13.94
CA ARG A 18 -3.00 9.60 -14.11
C ARG A 18 -3.50 8.16 -14.16
N ASP A 19 -2.82 7.29 -14.91
CA ASP A 19 -3.13 5.85 -14.96
C ASP A 19 -2.99 5.20 -13.59
N MET A 20 -1.86 5.42 -12.90
CA MET A 20 -1.62 4.84 -11.59
C MET A 20 -2.65 5.31 -10.55
N ARG A 21 -3.04 6.59 -10.59
CA ARG A 21 -4.09 7.13 -9.72
C ARG A 21 -5.45 6.47 -9.98
N TYR A 22 -5.80 6.23 -11.23
CA TYR A 22 -7.03 5.52 -11.58
C TYR A 22 -6.99 4.08 -11.05
N LYS A 23 -5.88 3.37 -11.27
CA LYS A 23 -5.69 2.01 -10.75
C LYS A 23 -5.77 1.98 -9.23
N LEU A 24 -5.15 2.93 -8.54
CA LEU A 24 -5.28 3.07 -7.09
C LEU A 24 -6.75 3.27 -6.69
N ARG A 25 -7.51 4.14 -7.37
CA ARG A 25 -8.93 4.34 -7.07
C ARG A 25 -9.73 3.04 -7.20
N VAL A 26 -9.52 2.27 -8.27
CA VAL A 26 -10.17 0.96 -8.47
C VAL A 26 -9.83 0.01 -7.32
N LEU A 27 -8.55 -0.09 -6.96
CA LEU A 27 -8.10 -0.93 -5.85
C LEU A 27 -8.77 -0.54 -4.53
N LEU A 28 -8.86 0.75 -4.25
CA LEU A 28 -9.42 1.26 -2.99
C LEU A 28 -10.93 1.07 -2.88
N ASN A 29 -11.67 1.11 -3.98
CA ASN A 29 -13.11 0.84 -3.97
C ASN A 29 -13.43 -0.63 -3.60
N GLU A 30 -12.55 -1.56 -3.97
CA GLU A 30 -12.72 -3.00 -3.71
C GLU A 30 -11.96 -3.44 -2.44
N SER A 31 -11.23 -2.52 -1.81
CA SER A 31 -10.33 -2.83 -0.72
C SER A 31 -11.04 -2.88 0.64
N PRO A 32 -10.83 -3.94 1.44
CA PRO A 32 -11.24 -3.94 2.84
C PRO A 32 -10.29 -3.13 3.74
N LEU A 33 -9.23 -2.54 3.19
CA LEU A 33 -8.20 -1.79 3.90
C LEU A 33 -8.58 -0.32 4.01
N ASP A 34 -8.44 0.23 5.21
CA ASP A 34 -8.86 1.57 5.62
C ASP A 34 -7.69 2.55 5.80
N HIS A 35 -6.45 2.10 5.56
CA HIS A 35 -5.26 2.90 5.77
C HIS A 35 -4.16 2.68 4.72
N ILE A 36 -3.52 3.77 4.30
CA ILE A 36 -2.44 3.77 3.30
C ILE A 36 -1.24 4.57 3.79
N TRP A 37 -0.04 4.05 3.55
CA TRP A 37 1.22 4.75 3.80
C TRP A 37 1.84 5.24 2.49
N ILE A 38 2.25 6.50 2.48
CA ILE A 38 2.74 7.17 1.27
C ILE A 38 4.12 7.78 1.54
N SER A 39 5.13 7.25 0.84
CA SER A 39 6.42 7.92 0.72
C SER A 39 6.27 9.10 -0.23
N ASN A 40 6.09 10.28 0.34
CA ASN A 40 5.93 11.52 -0.38
C ASN A 40 7.20 12.38 -0.34
N ALA A 41 7.85 12.54 -1.50
CA ALA A 41 9.03 13.39 -1.64
C ALA A 41 8.68 14.87 -1.76
N ARG A 42 7.42 15.18 -2.10
CA ARG A 42 6.91 16.55 -2.22
C ARG A 42 6.27 16.95 -0.88
N THR A 43 6.77 17.99 -0.22
CA THR A 43 6.13 18.52 1.00
C THR A 43 4.67 18.93 0.73
N LYS A 44 3.71 18.23 1.37
CA LYS A 44 2.25 18.41 1.32
C LYS A 44 1.67 18.54 -0.09
N SER A 45 1.13 17.45 -0.62
CA SER A 45 0.48 17.45 -1.92
C SER A 45 -1.03 17.69 -1.79
N GLU A 46 -1.51 18.87 -2.18
CA GLU A 46 -2.96 19.14 -2.33
C GLU A 46 -3.66 18.08 -3.21
N THR A 47 -2.90 17.42 -4.09
CA THR A 47 -3.42 16.37 -4.97
C THR A 47 -3.67 15.07 -4.21
N ILE A 48 -2.84 14.73 -3.21
CA ILE A 48 -3.08 13.60 -2.31
C ILE A 48 -4.32 13.89 -1.47
N GLU A 49 -4.36 15.05 -0.82
CA GLU A 49 -5.52 15.46 -0.01
C GLU A 49 -6.83 15.43 -0.81
N ARG A 50 -6.83 15.94 -2.04
CA ARG A 50 -8.01 15.92 -2.91
C ARG A 50 -8.44 14.52 -3.31
N PHE A 51 -7.48 13.64 -3.61
CA PHE A 51 -7.78 12.26 -3.98
C PHE A 51 -8.44 11.52 -2.82
N PHE A 52 -7.91 11.64 -1.60
CA PHE A 52 -8.47 10.94 -0.44
C PHE A 52 -9.77 11.54 0.09
N LYS A 53 -10.10 12.80 -0.24
CA LYS A 53 -11.44 13.37 0.04
C LYS A 53 -12.58 12.64 -0.68
N GLU A 54 -12.28 11.84 -1.70
CA GLU A 54 -13.27 11.02 -2.40
C GLU A 54 -13.63 9.74 -1.63
N PHE A 55 -12.90 9.41 -0.55
CA PHE A 55 -13.08 8.19 0.23
C PHE A 55 -13.37 8.56 1.69
N GLU A 56 -14.55 8.22 2.20
CA GLU A 56 -14.94 8.54 3.58
C GLU A 56 -14.23 7.66 4.62
N ASP A 57 -13.99 6.39 4.27
CA ASP A 57 -13.48 5.36 5.20
C ASP A 57 -11.98 5.06 5.03
N ILE A 58 -11.27 5.80 4.17
CA ILE A 58 -9.85 5.56 3.91
C ILE A 58 -9.02 6.73 4.45
N SER A 59 -8.19 6.41 5.42
CA SER A 59 -7.19 7.31 5.98
C SER A 59 -5.81 7.08 5.35
N TYR A 60 -4.92 8.06 5.48
CA TYR A 60 -3.56 7.90 4.97
C TYR A 60 -2.53 8.61 5.85
N THR A 61 -1.30 8.13 5.79
CA THR A 61 -0.13 8.72 6.45
C THR A 61 0.93 9.05 5.40
N GLU A 62 1.40 10.29 5.38
CA GLU A 62 2.47 10.75 4.48
C GLU A 62 3.81 10.90 5.23
N SER A 63 4.91 10.65 4.53
CA SER A 63 6.26 10.93 5.04
C SER A 63 6.53 12.44 5.20
N THR A 64 7.45 12.87 6.07
CA THR A 64 8.29 12.05 6.96
C THR A 64 7.68 11.97 8.35
N VAL A 65 7.49 10.76 8.86
CA VAL A 65 6.87 10.56 10.18
C VAL A 65 7.35 9.26 10.83
N ARG A 66 7.32 9.24 12.17
CA ARG A 66 7.43 8.04 12.99
C ARG A 66 6.10 7.80 13.70
N PHE A 67 5.66 6.56 13.73
CA PHE A 67 4.39 6.19 14.38
C PHE A 67 4.45 4.75 14.92
N MET A 68 3.54 4.45 15.83
CA MET A 68 3.38 3.11 16.38
C MET A 68 2.25 2.38 15.65
N GLN A 69 2.52 1.16 15.18
CA GLN A 69 1.52 0.26 14.60
C GLN A 69 1.83 -1.16 15.08
N ASP A 70 0.83 -1.85 15.64
CA ASP A 70 0.96 -3.21 16.18
C ASP A 70 2.15 -3.38 17.15
N GLN A 71 2.31 -2.42 18.06
CA GLN A 71 3.39 -2.35 19.06
C GLN A 71 4.81 -2.18 18.49
N LYS A 72 4.94 -1.91 17.20
CA LYS A 72 6.22 -1.64 16.54
C LYS A 72 6.33 -0.20 16.10
N GLU A 73 7.53 0.35 16.18
CA GLU A 73 7.83 1.68 15.64
C GLU A 73 8.10 1.57 14.14
N TRP A 74 7.35 2.34 13.37
CA TRP A 74 7.53 2.48 11.93
C TRP A 74 8.10 3.86 11.61
N ILE A 75 9.01 3.90 10.65
CA ILE A 75 9.59 5.12 10.11
C ILE A 75 9.20 5.20 8.63
N LEU A 76 8.29 6.13 8.32
CA LEU A 76 7.91 6.44 6.95
C LEU A 76 8.71 7.66 6.49
N THR A 77 9.65 7.44 5.57
CA THR A 77 10.46 8.49 4.95
C THR A 77 9.97 8.76 3.53
N ASN A 78 10.48 9.81 2.90
CA ASN A 78 10.18 10.13 1.51
C ASN A 78 10.62 9.07 0.49
N THR A 79 11.45 8.10 0.88
CA THR A 79 12.04 7.11 -0.04
C THR A 79 11.94 5.66 0.46
N SER A 80 11.42 5.44 1.66
CA SER A 80 11.28 4.11 2.24
C SER A 80 10.34 4.07 3.43
N LEU A 81 9.78 2.90 3.67
CA LEU A 81 9.14 2.47 4.90
C LEU A 81 10.08 1.52 5.66
N GLN A 82 10.32 1.78 6.95
CA GLN A 82 11.25 1.00 7.78
C GLN A 82 10.62 0.59 9.09
N CYS A 83 10.93 -0.61 9.56
CA CYS A 83 10.55 -1.13 10.87
C CYS A 83 11.51 -2.29 11.22
N GLU A 84 12.15 -2.26 12.39
CA GLU A 84 13.13 -3.30 12.78
C GLU A 84 14.16 -3.56 11.65
N ASP A 85 14.25 -4.80 11.16
CA ASP A 85 15.18 -5.22 10.11
C ASP A 85 14.62 -5.06 8.68
N ILE A 86 13.37 -4.59 8.51
CA ILE A 86 12.76 -4.38 7.20
C ILE A 86 12.96 -2.96 6.69
N CYS A 87 13.30 -2.84 5.41
CA CYS A 87 13.40 -1.57 4.68
C CYS A 87 12.79 -1.75 3.29
N ILE A 88 11.58 -1.22 3.10
CA ILE A 88 10.84 -1.31 1.85
C ILE A 88 11.02 0.00 1.09
N ARG A 89 11.60 -0.06 -0.10
CA ARG A 89 11.68 1.09 -1.02
C ARG A 89 10.52 1.03 -2.01
N PRO A 90 9.79 2.12 -2.26
CA PRO A 90 8.72 2.10 -3.23
C PRO A 90 9.31 2.13 -4.66
N PHE A 91 8.55 1.62 -5.62
CA PHE A 91 8.85 1.79 -7.04
C PHE A 91 7.60 2.35 -7.70
N SER A 92 7.79 3.29 -8.63
CA SER A 92 6.68 3.90 -9.35
C SER A 92 5.90 2.84 -10.10
N GLY A 93 4.57 2.92 -9.99
CA GLY A 93 3.66 1.92 -10.57
C GLY A 93 3.56 0.62 -9.79
N THR A 94 4.06 0.59 -8.55
CA THR A 94 3.88 -0.56 -7.65
C THR A 94 3.18 -0.13 -6.38
N TYR A 95 2.47 -1.07 -5.76
CA TYR A 95 2.14 -0.97 -4.34
C TYR A 95 2.73 -2.18 -3.60
N CYS A 96 3.03 -1.98 -2.33
CA CYS A 96 3.40 -3.06 -1.43
C CYS A 96 2.23 -3.33 -0.47
N LEU A 97 1.77 -4.57 -0.40
CA LEU A 97 0.87 -5.03 0.64
C LEU A 97 1.74 -5.48 1.83
N VAL A 98 1.64 -4.77 2.94
CA VAL A 98 2.49 -4.99 4.12
C VAL A 98 1.65 -5.61 5.24
N ASP A 99 2.08 -6.76 5.75
CA ASP A 99 1.59 -7.31 7.02
C ASP A 99 2.38 -6.69 8.17
N THR A 100 1.72 -5.83 8.93
CA THR A 100 2.34 -5.09 10.02
C THR A 100 2.66 -5.97 11.24
N GLU A 101 1.96 -7.09 11.40
CA GLU A 101 2.19 -8.02 12.51
C GLU A 101 3.38 -8.94 12.24
N THR A 102 3.51 -9.45 11.02
CA THR A 102 4.58 -10.41 10.67
C THR A 102 5.79 -9.77 9.99
N LEU A 103 5.72 -8.48 9.62
CA LEU A 103 6.74 -7.76 8.84
C LEU A 103 7.01 -8.37 7.46
N GLN A 104 6.10 -9.19 6.96
CA GLN A 104 6.15 -9.67 5.58
C GLN A 104 5.49 -8.66 4.65
N TYR A 105 5.93 -8.62 3.40
CA TYR A 105 5.31 -7.80 2.39
C TYR A 105 5.36 -8.45 1.02
N GLU A 106 4.42 -8.06 0.17
CA GLU A 106 4.34 -8.46 -1.22
C GLU A 106 4.25 -7.22 -2.10
N ARG A 107 5.00 -7.21 -3.21
CA ARG A 107 4.98 -6.09 -4.17
C ARG A 107 4.19 -6.49 -5.41
N ILE A 108 3.25 -5.64 -5.77
CA ILE A 108 2.41 -5.82 -6.96
C ILE A 108 2.73 -4.70 -7.96
N TYR A 109 2.87 -5.07 -9.23
CA TYR A 109 3.25 -4.18 -10.34
C TYR A 109 2.03 -3.78 -11.16
N LEU A 110 1.47 -2.61 -10.91
CA LEU A 110 0.24 -2.12 -11.54
C LEU A 110 0.44 -1.69 -12.98
N ASP A 111 1.65 -1.31 -13.35
CA ASP A 111 2.04 -0.92 -14.70
C ASP A 111 1.99 -2.09 -15.69
N LEU A 112 2.03 -3.34 -15.21
CA LEU A 112 1.95 -4.55 -16.05
C LEU A 112 0.52 -4.98 -16.39
N PHE A 113 -0.49 -4.42 -15.74
CA PHE A 113 -1.88 -4.82 -15.94
C PHE A 113 -2.63 -3.82 -16.84
N PRO A 114 -3.43 -4.32 -17.81
CA PRO A 114 -4.29 -3.47 -18.62
C PRO A 114 -5.30 -2.74 -17.73
N GLN A 115 -5.92 -1.67 -18.25
CA GLN A 115 -6.84 -0.81 -17.49
C GLN A 115 -8.19 -1.49 -17.12
N GLU A 116 -8.29 -2.82 -17.20
CA GLU A 116 -9.52 -3.54 -16.88
C GLU A 116 -9.73 -3.62 -15.36
N GLU A 117 -10.83 -3.03 -14.89
CA GLU A 117 -11.14 -2.94 -13.45
C GLU A 117 -11.22 -4.34 -12.79
N THR A 118 -11.76 -5.32 -13.51
CA THR A 118 -11.93 -6.70 -13.03
C THR A 118 -10.58 -7.39 -12.80
N ASP A 119 -9.58 -7.15 -13.65
CA ASP A 119 -8.26 -7.75 -13.49
C ASP A 119 -7.59 -7.23 -12.21
N LEU A 120 -7.64 -5.92 -11.98
CA LEU A 120 -7.05 -5.29 -10.80
C LEU A 120 -7.70 -5.76 -9.49
N ALA A 121 -9.03 -5.82 -9.46
CA ALA A 121 -9.77 -6.31 -8.30
C ALA A 121 -9.45 -7.78 -8.00
N THR A 122 -9.29 -8.61 -9.04
CA THR A 122 -8.92 -10.02 -8.91
C THR A 122 -7.51 -10.15 -8.33
N ILE A 123 -6.53 -9.46 -8.91
CA ILE A 123 -5.13 -9.47 -8.44
C ILE A 123 -5.05 -9.03 -6.98
N PHE A 124 -5.77 -7.97 -6.63
CA PHE A 124 -5.82 -7.46 -5.27
C PHE A 124 -6.42 -8.47 -4.29
N THR A 125 -7.55 -9.08 -4.68
CA THR A 125 -8.23 -10.10 -3.86
C THR A 125 -7.34 -11.32 -3.67
N GLU A 126 -6.67 -11.79 -4.72
CA GLU A 126 -5.72 -12.90 -4.66
C GLU A 126 -4.55 -12.59 -3.74
N ALA A 127 -3.95 -11.40 -3.86
CA ALA A 127 -2.85 -10.97 -2.99
C ALA A 127 -3.25 -10.96 -1.51
N ILE A 128 -4.44 -10.45 -1.18
CA ILE A 128 -4.97 -10.49 0.19
C ILE A 128 -5.20 -11.93 0.66
N GLN A 129 -5.85 -12.76 -0.16
CA GLN A 129 -6.14 -14.16 0.19
C GLN A 129 -4.86 -14.95 0.45
N ASP A 130 -3.85 -14.77 -0.40
CA ASP A 130 -2.57 -15.45 -0.25
C ASP A 130 -1.82 -14.94 0.98
N ALA A 131 -1.86 -13.65 1.27
CA ALA A 131 -1.30 -13.10 2.50
C ALA A 131 -1.99 -13.68 3.75
N LEU A 132 -3.32 -13.78 3.75
CA LEU A 132 -4.11 -14.39 4.84
C LEU A 132 -3.82 -15.90 4.99
N ARG A 133 -3.64 -16.64 3.89
CA ARG A 133 -3.26 -18.05 3.89
C ARG A 133 -1.88 -18.27 4.51
N LYS A 134 -0.90 -17.43 4.17
CA LYS A 134 0.45 -17.48 4.74
C LYS A 134 0.43 -17.31 6.27
N ILE A 135 -0.43 -16.43 6.79
CA ILE A 135 -0.61 -16.24 8.24
C ILE A 135 -1.23 -17.48 8.91
N SER A 136 -2.28 -18.05 8.31
CA SER A 136 -3.00 -19.20 8.88
C SER A 136 -2.18 -20.50 8.84
N GLY A 137 -1.48 -20.79 7.74
CA GLY A 137 -0.61 -21.97 7.63
C GLY A 137 0.61 -21.93 8.54
N SER A 138 1.08 -20.74 8.92
CA SER A 138 2.18 -20.58 9.87
C SER A 138 1.78 -20.95 11.31
N LYS A 139 0.50 -20.78 11.68
CA LYS A 139 -0.03 -21.16 13.01
C LYS A 139 -0.19 -22.68 13.19
N GLU A 140 -0.37 -23.45 12.12
CA GLU A 140 -0.46 -24.92 12.20
C GLU A 140 0.90 -25.59 12.41
N LYS A 141 1.98 -25.06 11.80
CA LYS A 141 3.34 -25.62 11.95
C LYS A 141 4.01 -25.37 13.31
N MET A 142 3.47 -24.46 14.13
CA MET A 142 3.97 -24.23 15.50
C MET A 142 3.28 -25.09 16.57
N LYS A 143 2.28 -25.90 16.18
CA LYS A 143 1.53 -26.79 17.10
C LYS A 143 1.84 -28.28 16.91
N SER A 144 2.77 -28.65 16.00
CA SER A 144 3.27 -30.01 15.81
C SER A 144 4.69 -30.14 16.33
#